data_AF-A0A0A2W1W8-F1
#
_entry.id   AF-A0A0A2W1W8-F1
#
_cell.length_a   1.000
_cell.length_b   1.000
_cell.length_c   1.000
_cell.angle_alpha   90.00
_cell.angle_beta   90.00
_cell.angle_gamma   90.00
#
_symmetry.space_group_name_H-M   'P 1'
#
loop_
_entity.id
_entity.type
_entity.pdbx_description
1 polymer ?
#
loop_
_entity_poly.entity_id
_entity_poly.type
_entity_poly.pdbx_seq_one_letter_code
_entity_poly.pdbx_strand_id
1 'polypeptide(L)'
;MIDIIHDYWQSLLWTDGYRYTGVAITLWLLITSVVMGGILALFLAIGRVSSNKFISFPIWLFTYVFRGTPLYVQLLVFYSGMYTLEIVKGTELLNAFFRSGLNCTVLALTLNTCAYTTEIFAGAIRSVPHGDIEAARAYGFSKVKMYRCIILPSALRIALPAYSNEVILMLHSTALAFTATVPDLLKIARDINSATYQPFTAFGIAAVLEGTIVVSNQNINLVRDKDGQLKVADKNQLRLLRTRLTMVFQHFNLWSHMTVLENVMEAPIQVLGLSKQESKERAIKYLAKVGIDERQYVKYPVHLSGGQQQRVSIARALAMEPEVLLFDEPTSALDPELVGEVLRIMQKLAEEGKTMVVVTHEMDFARHVSSHVIFLHQGRIEEEGPPAELFGSPKSARLQQFLSGSLK
;
A
#
# COMPACT_ATOMS: atom_id res chain seq x y z
N MET A 1 -16.11 29.70 12.57
CA MET A 1 -14.93 28.78 12.61
C MET A 1 -14.18 28.93 13.93
N ILE A 2 -13.86 30.15 14.35
CA ILE A 2 -13.27 30.43 15.67
C ILE A 2 -14.25 30.05 16.80
N ASP A 3 -15.55 30.33 16.65
CA ASP A 3 -16.55 30.03 17.70
C ASP A 3 -16.78 28.52 17.92
N ILE A 4 -16.80 27.73 16.83
CA ILE A 4 -16.92 26.26 16.92
C ILE A 4 -15.68 25.66 17.60
N ILE A 5 -14.49 26.16 17.28
CA ILE A 5 -13.25 25.72 17.92
C ILE A 5 -13.28 26.13 19.40
N HIS A 6 -13.67 27.37 19.72
CA HIS A 6 -13.72 27.85 21.09
C HIS A 6 -14.70 27.04 21.96
N ASP A 7 -15.86 26.68 21.42
CA ASP A 7 -16.94 26.07 22.21
C ASP A 7 -16.90 24.53 22.26
N TYR A 8 -16.30 23.87 21.26
CA TYR A 8 -16.35 22.40 21.14
C TYR A 8 -14.98 21.69 21.12
N TRP A 9 -13.85 22.42 21.17
CA TRP A 9 -12.52 21.79 21.06
C TRP A 9 -12.26 20.73 22.13
N GLN A 10 -12.74 20.94 23.36
CA GLN A 10 -12.54 19.99 24.46
C GLN A 10 -13.27 18.68 24.20
N SER A 11 -14.51 18.74 23.72
CA SER A 11 -15.30 17.55 23.39
C SER A 11 -14.73 16.81 22.17
N LEU A 12 -14.19 17.52 21.19
CA LEU A 12 -13.51 16.94 20.03
C LEU A 12 -12.20 16.22 20.39
N LEU A 13 -11.41 16.75 21.34
CA LEU A 13 -10.10 16.20 21.68
C LEU A 13 -10.12 15.17 22.81
N TRP A 14 -10.82 15.48 23.91
CA TRP A 14 -10.55 14.84 25.19
C TRP A 14 -11.80 14.52 26.01
N THR A 15 -12.62 15.51 26.40
CA THR A 15 -13.78 15.30 27.29
C THR A 15 -14.96 16.23 26.98
N ASP A 16 -16.17 15.77 27.26
CA ASP A 16 -17.41 16.56 27.31
C ASP A 16 -17.78 17.08 28.71
N GLY A 17 -16.85 16.98 29.67
CA GLY A 17 -17.06 17.34 31.08
C GLY A 17 -17.47 16.18 31.99
N TYR A 18 -17.90 15.04 31.44
CA TYR A 18 -18.30 13.86 32.22
C TYR A 18 -17.62 12.56 31.78
N ARG A 19 -17.24 12.43 30.51
CA ARG A 19 -16.60 11.23 29.95
C ARG A 19 -15.48 11.61 28.97
N TYR A 20 -14.61 10.64 28.66
CA TYR A 20 -13.71 10.75 27.52
C TYR A 20 -14.53 10.79 26.22
N THR A 21 -14.12 11.61 25.25
CA THR A 21 -14.83 11.77 23.97
C THR A 21 -13.87 12.03 22.81
N GLY A 22 -14.40 11.99 21.58
CA GLY A 22 -13.69 12.44 20.38
C GLY A 22 -12.44 11.62 20.07
N VAL A 23 -11.30 12.28 19.86
CA VAL A 23 -10.02 11.65 19.52
C VAL A 23 -9.55 10.69 20.61
N ALA A 24 -9.75 11.02 21.89
CA ALA A 24 -9.29 10.19 23.00
C ALA A 24 -9.93 8.80 23.02
N ILE A 25 -11.25 8.69 22.79
CA ILE A 25 -11.93 7.39 22.69
C ILE A 25 -11.45 6.62 21.47
N THR A 26 -11.30 7.28 20.31
CA THR A 26 -10.82 6.64 19.07
C THR A 26 -9.43 6.03 19.26
N LEU A 27 -8.49 6.78 19.84
CA LEU A 27 -7.14 6.28 20.12
C LEU A 27 -7.16 5.15 21.16
N TRP A 28 -7.97 5.28 22.20
CA TRP A 28 -8.08 4.24 23.23
C TRP A 28 -8.61 2.92 22.66
N LEU A 29 -9.67 2.97 21.86
CA LEU A 29 -10.22 1.79 21.17
C LEU A 29 -9.18 1.18 20.23
N LEU A 30 -8.53 2.00 19.42
CA LEU A 30 -7.51 1.54 18.47
C LEU A 30 -6.37 0.82 19.20
N ILE A 31 -5.72 1.49 20.16
CA ILE A 31 -4.55 0.95 20.86
C ILE A 31 -4.93 -0.34 21.58
N THR A 32 -6.04 -0.33 22.32
CA THR A 32 -6.48 -1.49 23.09
C THR A 32 -6.80 -2.68 22.18
N SER A 33 -7.54 -2.46 21.10
CA SER A 33 -7.92 -3.54 20.19
C SER A 33 -6.75 -4.07 19.36
N VAL A 34 -5.84 -3.21 18.90
CA VAL A 34 -4.64 -3.60 18.15
C VAL A 34 -3.66 -4.37 19.04
N VAL A 35 -3.41 -3.92 20.27
CA VAL A 35 -2.48 -4.60 21.18
C VAL A 35 -3.02 -5.98 21.56
N MET A 36 -4.29 -6.06 22.00
CA MET A 36 -4.88 -7.35 22.39
C MET A 36 -5.02 -8.29 21.19
N GLY A 37 -5.51 -7.78 20.06
CA GLY A 37 -5.71 -8.57 18.85
C GLY A 37 -4.39 -9.05 18.24
N GLY A 38 -3.38 -8.19 18.22
CA GLY A 38 -2.04 -8.48 17.71
C GLY A 38 -1.31 -9.53 18.53
N ILE A 39 -1.34 -9.43 19.87
CA ILE A 39 -0.72 -10.43 20.76
C ILE A 39 -1.35 -11.81 20.53
N LEU A 40 -2.69 -11.89 20.52
CA LEU A 40 -3.42 -13.14 20.26
C LEU A 40 -3.09 -13.69 18.86
N ALA A 41 -3.03 -12.81 17.86
CA ALA A 41 -2.77 -13.19 16.48
C ALA A 41 -1.39 -13.81 16.27
N LEU A 42 -0.36 -13.41 17.02
CA LEU A 42 0.97 -14.04 16.93
C LEU A 42 0.93 -15.53 17.28
N PHE A 43 0.18 -15.91 18.33
CA PHE A 43 0.02 -17.30 18.71
C PHE A 43 -0.87 -18.07 17.73
N LEU A 44 -1.98 -17.45 17.32
CA LEU A 44 -2.91 -18.06 16.37
C LEU A 44 -2.27 -18.26 14.99
N ALA A 45 -1.40 -17.36 14.54
CA ALA A 45 -0.71 -17.47 13.25
C ALA A 45 0.19 -18.71 13.19
N ILE A 46 0.92 -19.00 14.28
CA ILE A 46 1.73 -20.22 14.39
C ILE A 46 0.82 -21.46 14.34
N GLY A 47 -0.27 -21.46 15.10
CA GLY A 47 -1.26 -22.54 15.09
C GLY A 47 -1.92 -22.73 13.72
N ARG A 48 -2.16 -21.64 12.99
CA ARG A 48 -2.78 -21.61 11.66
C ARG A 48 -1.91 -22.21 10.57
N VAL A 49 -0.58 -22.15 10.73
CA VAL A 49 0.41 -22.75 9.81
C VAL A 49 0.80 -24.17 10.24
N SER A 50 0.39 -24.61 11.43
CA SER A 50 0.65 -25.97 11.91
C SER A 50 0.09 -27.03 10.97
N SER A 51 0.84 -28.13 10.81
CA SER A 51 0.40 -29.32 10.09
C SER A 51 -0.70 -30.09 10.82
N ASN A 52 -0.89 -29.85 12.13
CA ASN A 52 -1.93 -30.50 12.91
C ASN A 52 -3.31 -29.87 12.62
N LYS A 53 -4.17 -30.61 11.93
CA LYS A 53 -5.53 -30.18 11.59
C LYS A 53 -6.41 -29.86 12.81
N PHE A 54 -6.18 -30.52 13.95
CA PHE A 54 -6.95 -30.22 15.17
C PHE A 54 -6.64 -28.84 15.74
N ILE A 55 -5.48 -28.27 15.42
CA ILE A 55 -5.09 -26.91 15.83
C ILE A 55 -5.43 -25.91 14.72
N SER A 56 -5.09 -26.24 13.47
CA SER A 56 -5.25 -25.29 12.37
C SER A 56 -6.70 -25.11 11.92
N PHE A 57 -7.56 -26.11 12.05
CA PHE A 57 -8.96 -26.03 11.64
C PHE A 57 -9.81 -25.08 12.51
N PRO A 58 -9.79 -25.16 13.86
CA PRO A 58 -10.52 -24.19 14.69
C PRO A 58 -10.08 -22.74 14.45
N ILE A 59 -8.77 -22.53 14.27
CA ILE A 59 -8.22 -21.19 14.00
C ILE A 59 -8.65 -20.71 12.62
N TRP A 60 -8.64 -21.59 11.60
CA TRP A 60 -9.17 -21.26 10.28
C TRP A 60 -10.65 -20.91 10.33
N LEU A 61 -11.46 -21.67 11.07
CA LEU A 61 -12.90 -21.39 11.20
C LEU A 61 -13.12 -20.03 11.85
N PHE A 62 -12.39 -19.73 12.93
CA PHE A 62 -12.39 -18.42 13.56
C PHE A 62 -12.02 -17.30 12.58
N THR A 63 -10.87 -17.42 11.88
CA THR A 63 -10.44 -16.37 10.95
C THR A 63 -11.40 -16.22 9.78
N TYR A 64 -11.98 -17.31 9.28
CA TYR A 64 -12.98 -17.30 8.22
C TYR A 64 -14.25 -16.57 8.64
N VAL A 65 -14.80 -16.86 9.82
CA VAL A 65 -16.02 -16.22 10.33
C VAL A 65 -15.81 -14.72 10.54
N PHE A 66 -14.74 -14.32 11.24
CA PHE A 66 -14.52 -12.92 11.60
C PHE A 66 -14.01 -12.05 10.44
N ARG A 67 -13.32 -12.62 9.44
CA ARG A 67 -12.98 -11.89 8.21
C ARG A 67 -14.12 -11.90 7.19
N GLY A 68 -15.00 -12.89 7.25
CA GLY A 68 -16.14 -13.05 6.35
C GLY A 68 -17.40 -12.28 6.77
N THR A 69 -17.48 -11.87 8.04
CA THR A 69 -18.61 -11.09 8.56
C THR A 69 -18.27 -9.59 8.59
N PRO A 70 -19.14 -8.69 8.08
CA PRO A 70 -18.90 -7.27 8.19
C PRO A 70 -18.77 -6.83 9.66
N LEU A 71 -17.80 -5.97 9.97
CA LEU A 71 -17.55 -5.51 11.35
C LEU A 71 -18.79 -4.88 12.00
N TYR A 72 -19.62 -4.17 11.22
CA TYR A 72 -20.89 -3.65 11.72
C TYR A 72 -21.84 -4.76 12.22
N VAL A 73 -21.93 -5.87 11.50
CA VAL A 73 -22.71 -7.03 11.93
C VAL A 73 -22.13 -7.63 13.21
N GLN A 74 -20.80 -7.72 13.32
CA GLN A 74 -20.13 -8.19 14.54
C GLN A 74 -20.48 -7.28 15.74
N LEU A 75 -20.40 -5.96 15.57
CA LEU A 75 -20.78 -4.99 16.59
C LEU A 75 -22.23 -5.17 17.04
N LEU A 76 -23.18 -5.34 16.10
CA LEU A 76 -24.58 -5.60 16.42
C LEU A 76 -24.78 -6.94 17.15
N VAL A 77 -24.07 -7.99 16.73
CA VAL A 77 -24.16 -9.31 17.37
C VAL A 77 -23.65 -9.24 18.81
N PHE A 78 -22.52 -8.59 19.07
CA PHE A 78 -21.99 -8.46 20.42
C PHE A 78 -22.82 -7.52 21.30
N TYR A 79 -23.26 -6.38 20.76
CA TYR A 79 -24.00 -5.40 21.54
C TYR A 79 -25.46 -5.79 21.75
N SER A 80 -26.18 -6.13 20.68
CA SER A 80 -27.61 -6.42 20.72
C SER A 80 -27.89 -7.91 20.84
N GLY A 81 -27.14 -8.77 20.13
CA GLY A 81 -27.38 -10.21 20.11
C GLY A 81 -27.02 -10.88 21.44
N MET A 82 -25.80 -10.72 21.93
CA MET A 82 -25.32 -11.44 23.12
C MET A 82 -26.11 -11.10 24.38
N TYR A 83 -26.57 -9.85 24.53
CA TYR A 83 -27.38 -9.45 25.67
C TYR A 83 -28.75 -10.17 25.71
N THR A 84 -29.26 -10.68 24.58
CA THR A 84 -30.55 -11.39 24.56
C THR A 84 -30.49 -12.80 25.11
N LEU A 85 -29.30 -13.41 25.16
CA LEU A 85 -29.10 -14.79 25.61
C LEU A 85 -29.36 -14.94 27.11
N GLU A 86 -30.15 -15.94 27.50
CA GLU A 86 -30.52 -16.19 28.91
C GLU A 86 -29.30 -16.48 29.79
N ILE A 87 -28.29 -17.17 29.25
CA ILE A 87 -27.02 -17.46 29.95
C ILE A 87 -26.27 -16.17 30.32
N VAL A 88 -26.28 -15.18 29.42
CA VAL A 88 -25.63 -13.87 29.62
C VAL A 88 -26.40 -13.06 30.67
N LYS A 89 -27.74 -13.08 30.65
CA LYS A 89 -28.57 -12.40 31.66
C LYS A 89 -28.49 -13.06 33.04
N GLY A 90 -28.37 -14.39 33.09
CA GLY A 90 -28.32 -15.17 34.32
C GLY A 90 -26.99 -15.08 35.07
N THR A 91 -25.92 -14.63 34.41
CA THR A 91 -24.59 -14.48 35.04
C THR A 91 -24.27 -13.00 35.23
N GLU A 92 -24.09 -12.56 36.46
CA GLU A 92 -23.89 -11.13 36.81
C GLU A 92 -22.71 -10.50 36.06
N LEU A 93 -21.59 -11.21 35.95
CA LEU A 93 -20.39 -10.73 35.26
C LEU A 93 -20.59 -10.58 33.74
N LEU A 94 -21.25 -11.54 33.09
CA LEU A 94 -21.53 -11.47 31.65
C LEU A 94 -22.57 -10.38 31.35
N ASN A 95 -23.59 -10.26 32.19
CA ASN A 95 -24.59 -9.21 32.10
C ASN A 95 -23.94 -7.82 32.19
N ALA A 96 -23.09 -7.60 33.18
CA ALA A 96 -22.35 -6.35 33.35
C ALA A 96 -21.44 -6.05 32.14
N PHE A 97 -20.77 -7.07 31.59
CA PHE A 97 -19.90 -6.91 30.43
C PHE A 97 -20.66 -6.50 29.17
N PHE A 98 -21.67 -7.28 28.77
CA PHE A 98 -22.40 -7.09 27.51
C PHE A 98 -23.40 -5.92 27.53
N ARG A 99 -23.73 -5.40 28.72
CA ARG A 99 -24.52 -4.16 28.86
C ARG A 99 -23.72 -2.91 28.49
N SER A 100 -22.39 -2.97 28.52
CA SER A 100 -21.51 -1.85 28.16
C SER A 100 -21.21 -1.86 26.66
N GLY A 101 -21.71 -0.85 25.94
CA GLY A 101 -21.41 -0.67 24.51
C GLY A 101 -19.92 -0.55 24.20
N LEU A 102 -19.15 0.04 25.13
CA LEU A 102 -17.70 0.14 25.02
C LEU A 102 -17.02 -1.24 25.06
N ASN A 103 -17.43 -2.11 25.99
CA ASN A 103 -16.86 -3.45 26.13
C ASN A 103 -17.17 -4.31 24.90
N CYS A 104 -18.40 -4.25 24.41
CA CYS A 104 -18.81 -4.94 23.18
C CYS A 104 -18.04 -4.44 21.96
N THR A 105 -17.80 -3.13 21.87
CA THR A 105 -17.01 -2.52 20.80
C THR A 105 -15.55 -2.99 20.84
N VAL A 106 -14.91 -2.92 22.02
CA VAL A 106 -13.54 -3.40 22.19
C VAL A 106 -13.43 -4.87 21.82
N LEU A 107 -14.36 -5.71 22.28
CA LEU A 107 -14.39 -7.14 21.98
C LEU A 107 -14.51 -7.39 20.46
N ALA A 108 -15.46 -6.71 19.81
CA ALA A 108 -15.68 -6.85 18.36
C ALA A 108 -14.43 -6.46 17.57
N LEU A 109 -13.87 -5.27 17.85
CA LEU A 109 -12.67 -4.77 17.20
C LEU A 109 -11.48 -5.69 17.45
N THR A 110 -11.26 -6.14 18.70
CA THR A 110 -10.17 -7.05 19.05
C THR A 110 -10.26 -8.37 18.30
N LEU A 111 -11.43 -9.00 18.24
CA LEU A 111 -11.61 -10.28 17.54
C LEU A 111 -11.46 -10.11 16.03
N ASN A 112 -11.96 -9.01 15.48
CA ASN A 112 -11.79 -8.66 14.07
C ASN A 112 -10.31 -8.45 13.72
N THR A 113 -9.61 -7.55 14.41
CA THR A 113 -8.16 -7.31 14.24
C THR A 113 -7.38 -8.61 14.38
N CYS A 114 -7.71 -9.42 15.40
CA CYS A 114 -7.04 -10.70 15.64
C CYS A 114 -7.17 -11.63 14.44
N ALA A 115 -8.36 -11.73 13.84
CA ALA A 115 -8.60 -12.60 12.69
C ALA A 115 -7.83 -12.17 11.44
N TYR A 116 -7.84 -10.87 11.09
CA TYR A 116 -7.07 -10.34 9.95
C TYR A 116 -5.56 -10.47 10.17
N THR A 117 -5.09 -10.04 11.35
CA THR A 117 -3.68 -10.10 11.74
C THR A 117 -3.15 -11.54 11.76
N THR A 118 -3.96 -12.50 12.20
CA THR A 118 -3.61 -13.94 12.18
C THR A 118 -3.31 -14.42 10.77
N GLU A 119 -4.12 -14.04 9.79
CA GLU A 119 -3.95 -14.46 8.40
C GLU A 119 -2.79 -13.74 7.71
N ILE A 120 -2.55 -12.47 8.04
CA ILE A 120 -1.36 -11.71 7.58
C ILE A 120 -0.09 -12.41 8.06
N PHE A 121 0.04 -12.67 9.36
CA PHE A 121 1.22 -13.35 9.90
C PHE A 121 1.33 -14.81 9.42
N ALA A 122 0.22 -15.55 9.32
CA ALA A 122 0.26 -16.91 8.79
C ALA A 122 0.69 -16.94 7.31
N GLY A 123 0.27 -15.96 6.51
CA GLY A 123 0.74 -15.77 5.14
C GLY A 123 2.24 -15.48 5.09
N ALA A 124 2.71 -14.55 5.93
CA ALA A 124 4.12 -14.19 6.01
C ALA A 124 5.03 -15.35 6.46
N ILE A 125 4.57 -16.20 7.39
CA ILE A 125 5.26 -17.43 7.79
C ILE A 125 5.38 -18.41 6.61
N ARG A 126 4.34 -18.55 5.78
CA ARG A 126 4.36 -19.44 4.60
C ARG A 126 5.25 -18.93 3.47
N SER A 127 5.41 -17.61 3.35
CA SER A 127 6.25 -16.99 2.32
C SER A 127 7.73 -16.95 2.67
N VAL A 128 8.13 -17.39 3.88
CA VAL A 128 9.56 -17.49 4.24
C VAL A 128 10.25 -18.42 3.21
N PRO A 129 11.37 -17.98 2.59
CA PRO A 129 12.07 -18.77 1.59
C PRO A 129 12.43 -20.17 2.10
N HIS A 130 12.19 -21.18 1.27
CA HIS A 130 12.48 -22.57 1.67
C HIS A 130 13.98 -22.78 1.91
N GLY A 131 14.84 -22.06 1.18
CA GLY A 131 16.29 -22.06 1.38
C GLY A 131 16.73 -21.66 2.80
N ASP A 132 16.06 -20.69 3.43
CA ASP A 132 16.38 -20.26 4.81
C ASP A 132 16.08 -21.38 5.82
N ILE A 133 14.98 -22.12 5.58
CA ILE A 133 14.53 -23.24 6.40
C ILE A 133 15.47 -24.44 6.21
N GLU A 134 15.88 -24.72 4.97
CA GLU A 134 16.82 -25.80 4.64
C GLU A 134 18.22 -25.53 5.19
N ALA A 135 18.72 -24.30 5.07
CA ALA A 135 19.98 -23.89 5.67
C ALA A 135 19.96 -24.06 7.20
N ALA A 136 18.91 -23.56 7.86
CA ALA A 136 18.77 -23.73 9.31
C ALA A 136 18.77 -25.21 9.74
N ARG A 137 18.09 -26.08 8.98
CA ARG A 137 18.10 -27.53 9.23
C ARG A 137 19.48 -28.15 9.00
N ALA A 138 20.20 -27.74 7.97
CA ALA A 138 21.56 -28.22 7.69
C ALA A 138 22.55 -27.86 8.81
N TYR A 139 22.37 -26.70 9.45
CA TYR A 139 23.12 -26.28 10.64
C TYR A 139 22.57 -26.85 11.96
N GLY A 140 21.63 -27.80 11.92
CA GLY A 140 21.14 -28.51 13.10
C GLY A 140 20.19 -27.71 14.00
N PHE A 141 19.51 -26.68 13.47
CA PHE A 141 18.52 -25.95 14.26
C PHE A 141 17.36 -26.86 14.67
N SER A 142 17.01 -26.86 15.96
CA SER A 142 15.77 -27.46 16.43
C SER A 142 14.56 -26.68 15.91
N LYS A 143 13.38 -27.33 15.82
CA LYS A 143 12.15 -26.66 15.35
C LYS A 143 11.86 -25.36 16.11
N VAL A 144 12.06 -25.34 17.43
CA VAL A 144 11.83 -24.15 18.26
C VAL A 144 12.85 -23.04 17.95
N LYS A 145 14.14 -23.37 17.82
CA LYS A 145 15.17 -22.37 17.47
C LYS A 145 14.97 -21.83 16.06
N MET A 146 14.57 -22.68 15.12
CA MET A 146 14.24 -22.29 13.75
C MET A 146 13.06 -21.31 13.71
N TYR A 147 11.98 -21.59 14.47
CA TYR A 147 10.85 -20.66 14.57
C TYR A 147 11.23 -19.34 15.24
N ARG A 148 11.98 -19.38 16.35
CA ARG A 148 12.34 -18.19 17.12
C ARG A 148 13.37 -17.29 16.43
N CYS A 149 14.38 -17.88 15.78
CA CYS A 149 15.53 -17.12 15.27
C CYS A 149 15.44 -16.81 13.77
N ILE A 150 14.72 -17.62 12.99
CA ILE A 150 14.68 -17.49 11.53
C ILE A 150 13.27 -17.11 11.05
N ILE A 151 12.29 -17.98 11.32
CA ILE A 151 10.95 -17.85 10.73
C ILE A 151 10.19 -16.64 11.28
N LEU A 152 10.05 -16.50 12.60
CA LEU A 152 9.27 -15.40 13.19
C LEU A 152 9.87 -14.02 12.90
N PRO A 153 11.19 -13.76 13.04
CA PRO A 153 11.76 -12.46 12.69
C PRO A 153 11.59 -12.11 11.21
N SER A 154 11.78 -13.10 10.32
CA SER A 154 11.58 -12.91 8.88
C SER A 154 10.11 -12.64 8.55
N ALA A 155 9.19 -13.45 9.08
CA ALA A 155 7.76 -13.28 8.91
C ALA A 155 7.25 -11.94 9.45
N LEU A 156 7.75 -11.47 10.60
CA LEU A 156 7.42 -10.14 11.15
C LEU A 156 7.81 -9.02 10.17
N ARG A 157 9.01 -9.11 9.57
CA ARG A 157 9.47 -8.11 8.58
C ARG A 157 8.62 -8.14 7.30
N ILE A 158 8.28 -9.33 6.81
CA ILE A 158 7.42 -9.50 5.63
C ILE A 158 5.99 -9.00 5.91
N ALA A 159 5.46 -9.26 7.11
CA ALA A 159 4.11 -8.88 7.50
C ALA A 159 3.97 -7.37 7.79
N LEU A 160 5.06 -6.66 8.09
CA LEU A 160 5.01 -5.28 8.59
C LEU A 160 4.21 -4.31 7.70
N PRO A 161 4.34 -4.30 6.36
CA PRO A 161 3.54 -3.40 5.51
C PRO A 161 2.04 -3.74 5.57
N ALA A 162 1.69 -5.03 5.47
CA ALA A 162 0.30 -5.48 5.51
C ALA A 162 -0.34 -5.26 6.88
N TYR A 163 0.42 -5.47 7.96
CA TYR A 163 -0.03 -5.19 9.32
C TYR A 163 -0.23 -3.69 9.56
N SER A 164 0.64 -2.84 9.02
CA SER A 164 0.49 -1.38 9.11
C SER A 164 -0.80 -0.92 8.41
N ASN A 165 -1.09 -1.48 7.23
CA ASN A 165 -2.34 -1.22 6.54
C ASN A 165 -3.56 -1.66 7.37
N GLU A 166 -3.50 -2.82 8.03
CA GLU A 166 -4.58 -3.29 8.91
C GLU A 166 -4.82 -2.33 10.10
N VAL A 167 -3.76 -1.78 10.71
CA VAL A 167 -3.89 -0.79 11.80
C VAL A 167 -4.57 0.50 11.29
N ILE A 168 -4.26 0.94 10.06
CA ILE A 168 -4.90 2.10 9.44
C ILE A 168 -6.39 1.81 9.16
N LEU A 169 -6.71 0.63 8.62
CA LEU A 169 -8.10 0.20 8.40
C LEU A 169 -8.87 0.10 9.72
N MET A 170 -8.23 -0.37 10.77
CA MET A 170 -8.82 -0.44 12.12
C MET A 170 -9.10 0.95 12.68
N LEU A 171 -8.21 1.92 12.46
CA LEU A 171 -8.45 3.33 12.82
C LEU A 171 -9.72 3.87 12.13
N HIS A 172 -9.89 3.64 10.83
CA HIS A 172 -11.13 4.01 10.12
C HIS A 172 -12.35 3.25 10.66
N SER A 173 -12.18 1.97 11.00
CA SER A 173 -13.23 1.11 11.50
C SER A 173 -13.74 1.51 12.89
N THR A 174 -12.94 2.23 13.68
CA THR A 174 -13.42 2.80 14.96
C THR A 174 -14.63 3.73 14.77
N ALA A 175 -14.77 4.36 13.59
CA ALA A 175 -15.95 5.17 13.24
C ALA A 175 -17.26 4.39 13.22
N LEU A 176 -17.21 3.07 12.97
CA LEU A 176 -18.39 2.22 13.02
C LEU A 176 -18.86 1.99 14.45
N ALA A 177 -18.01 2.19 15.47
CA ALA A 177 -18.41 2.10 16.87
C ALA A 177 -19.49 3.14 17.24
N PHE A 178 -19.54 4.28 16.54
CA PHE A 178 -20.60 5.27 16.72
C PHE A 178 -22.00 4.71 16.47
N THR A 179 -22.13 3.81 15.50
CA THR A 179 -23.42 3.18 15.18
C THR A 179 -23.89 2.23 16.29
N ALA A 180 -22.97 1.74 17.12
CA ALA A 180 -23.22 0.82 18.24
C ALA A 180 -23.24 1.52 19.61
N THR A 181 -23.53 2.83 19.65
CA THR A 181 -23.70 3.69 20.87
C THR A 181 -22.42 4.23 21.54
N VAL A 182 -21.25 4.20 20.89
CA VAL A 182 -20.02 4.82 21.43
C VAL A 182 -19.81 6.23 20.85
N PRO A 183 -19.85 7.31 21.65
CA PRO A 183 -19.55 8.66 21.16
C PRO A 183 -18.11 8.77 20.63
N ASP A 184 -17.94 9.12 19.35
CA ASP A 184 -16.64 9.36 18.71
C ASP A 184 -16.58 10.72 18.01
N LEU A 185 -15.46 11.01 17.34
CA LEU A 185 -15.25 12.28 16.63
C LEU A 185 -16.34 12.57 15.58
N LEU A 186 -16.85 11.55 14.89
CA LEU A 186 -17.86 11.67 13.83
C LEU A 186 -19.27 11.87 14.39
N LYS A 187 -19.53 11.43 15.62
CA LYS A 187 -20.73 11.82 16.37
C LYS A 187 -20.73 13.32 16.63
N ILE A 188 -19.64 13.81 17.21
CA ILE A 188 -19.52 15.20 17.67
C ILE A 188 -19.55 16.14 16.47
N ALA A 189 -18.91 15.77 15.35
CA ALA A 189 -19.03 16.51 14.10
C ALA A 189 -20.47 16.55 13.56
N ARG A 190 -21.25 15.47 13.71
CA ARG A 190 -22.67 15.44 13.32
C ARG A 190 -23.56 16.25 14.26
N ASP A 191 -23.27 16.23 15.55
CA ASP A 191 -23.98 17.02 16.56
C ASP A 191 -23.67 18.53 16.41
N ILE A 192 -22.43 18.88 16.03
CA ILE A 192 -22.07 20.25 15.65
C ILE A 192 -22.74 20.64 14.33
N ASN A 193 -22.78 19.75 13.34
CA ASN A 193 -23.45 20.01 12.07
C ASN A 193 -24.97 20.16 12.22
N SER A 194 -25.61 19.39 13.11
CA SER A 194 -27.04 19.55 13.43
C SER A 194 -27.31 20.81 14.24
N ALA A 195 -26.33 21.29 15.02
CA ALA A 195 -26.43 22.55 15.75
C ALA A 195 -26.16 23.79 14.88
N THR A 196 -25.26 23.73 13.90
CA THR A 196 -24.79 24.88 13.10
C THR A 196 -25.29 24.90 11.65
N TYR A 197 -25.83 23.80 11.12
CA TYR A 197 -26.37 23.66 9.76
C TYR A 197 -25.41 24.10 8.62
N GLN A 198 -24.09 23.96 8.79
CA GLN A 198 -23.08 24.33 7.79
C GLN A 198 -22.29 23.12 7.20
N PRO A 199 -22.92 22.30 6.34
CA PRO A 199 -22.32 21.08 5.79
C PRO A 199 -21.18 21.36 4.77
N PHE A 200 -21.25 22.45 4.01
CA PHE A 200 -20.30 22.73 2.92
C PHE A 200 -18.87 23.00 3.39
N THR A 201 -18.66 23.60 4.56
CA THR A 201 -17.33 23.89 5.11
C THR A 201 -16.67 22.63 5.67
N ALA A 202 -17.44 21.77 6.33
CA ALA A 202 -16.96 20.51 6.90
C ALA A 202 -16.62 19.47 5.82
N PHE A 203 -17.48 19.31 4.80
CA PHE A 203 -17.24 18.40 3.69
C PHE A 203 -16.32 19.01 2.61
N GLY A 204 -16.28 20.34 2.48
CA GLY A 204 -15.44 21.04 1.50
C GLY A 204 -13.94 20.90 1.78
N ILE A 205 -13.52 20.90 3.05
CA ILE A 205 -12.11 20.69 3.43
C ILE A 205 -11.67 19.24 3.18
N ALA A 206 -12.58 18.27 3.30
CA ALA A 206 -12.31 16.87 2.97
C ALA A 206 -12.24 16.58 1.46
N ALA A 207 -12.96 17.35 0.64
CA ALA A 207 -12.97 17.24 -0.82
C ALA A 207 -11.72 17.83 -1.48
N VAL A 208 -11.13 18.89 -0.90
CA VAL A 208 -9.92 19.56 -1.43
C VAL A 208 -8.66 18.67 -1.32
N LEU A 209 -8.70 17.60 -0.52
CA LEU A 209 -7.61 16.62 -0.38
C LEU A 209 -7.70 15.43 -1.35
N GLU A 210 -8.70 15.38 -2.24
CA GLU A 210 -8.84 14.30 -3.22
C GLU A 210 -8.26 14.72 -4.58
N GLY A 211 -7.05 14.21 -4.86
CA GLY A 211 -6.36 14.42 -6.12
C GLY A 211 -7.19 13.94 -7.31
N THR A 212 -7.40 14.81 -8.29
CA THR A 212 -7.98 14.45 -9.59
C THR A 212 -6.87 14.00 -10.52
N ILE A 213 -7.03 12.84 -11.16
CA ILE A 213 -6.10 12.37 -12.20
C ILE A 213 -6.73 12.66 -13.55
N VAL A 214 -6.07 13.47 -14.38
CA VAL A 214 -6.47 13.74 -15.77
C VAL A 214 -5.39 13.18 -16.69
N VAL A 215 -5.79 12.32 -17.64
CA VAL A 215 -4.90 11.73 -18.65
C VAL A 215 -5.46 12.06 -20.03
N SER A 216 -4.68 12.70 -20.89
CA SER A 216 -5.08 13.06 -22.27
C SER A 216 -6.40 13.87 -22.32
N ASN A 217 -6.58 14.84 -21.42
CA ASN A 217 -7.82 15.62 -21.22
C ASN A 217 -9.07 14.80 -20.84
N GLN A 218 -8.91 13.55 -20.37
CA GLN A 218 -9.98 12.74 -19.80
C GLN A 218 -9.82 12.68 -18.29
N ASN A 219 -10.86 13.08 -17.57
CA ASN A 219 -10.91 12.94 -16.11
C ASN A 219 -11.14 11.47 -15.76
N ILE A 220 -10.29 10.92 -14.90
CA ILE A 220 -10.45 9.57 -14.38
C ILE A 220 -11.41 9.64 -13.21
N ASN A 221 -12.56 8.97 -13.34
CA ASN A 221 -13.58 8.98 -12.29
C ASN A 221 -13.07 8.17 -11.10
N LEU A 222 -12.72 8.86 -10.01
CA LEU A 222 -12.33 8.25 -8.77
C LEU A 222 -13.55 8.17 -7.85
N VAL A 223 -13.76 6.99 -7.26
CA VAL A 223 -14.75 6.78 -6.20
C VAL A 223 -14.04 6.25 -4.99
N ARG A 224 -14.54 6.58 -3.80
CA ARG A 224 -14.01 5.98 -2.59
C ARG A 224 -14.35 4.51 -2.54
N ASP A 225 -13.36 3.68 -2.23
CA ASP A 225 -13.57 2.28 -1.91
C ASP A 225 -14.06 2.10 -0.46
N LYS A 226 -14.17 0.85 -0.02
CA LYS A 226 -14.62 0.53 1.34
C LYS A 226 -13.63 1.00 2.41
N ASP A 227 -12.40 1.26 2.02
CA ASP A 227 -11.27 1.64 2.86
C ASP A 227 -11.06 3.16 2.86
N GLY A 228 -11.95 3.92 2.18
CA GLY A 228 -11.89 5.37 2.08
C GLY A 228 -10.83 5.88 1.09
N GLN A 229 -10.11 4.98 0.42
CA GLN A 229 -9.13 5.32 -0.61
C GLN A 229 -9.83 5.59 -1.95
N LEU A 230 -9.22 6.45 -2.76
CA LEU A 230 -9.68 6.66 -4.12
C LEU A 230 -9.32 5.45 -4.97
N LYS A 231 -10.34 4.75 -5.49
CA LYS A 231 -10.20 3.77 -6.56
C LYS A 231 -10.77 4.35 -7.85
N VAL A 232 -10.22 3.93 -8.98
CA VAL A 232 -10.87 4.20 -10.26
C VAL A 232 -12.21 3.46 -10.29
N ALA A 233 -13.29 4.19 -10.58
CA ALA A 233 -14.65 3.67 -10.59
C ALA A 233 -14.85 2.61 -11.67
N ASP A 234 -14.31 2.88 -12.87
CA ASP A 234 -14.41 2.01 -14.02
C ASP A 234 -13.11 1.23 -14.27
N LYS A 235 -13.22 -0.11 -14.28
CA LYS A 235 -12.11 -1.02 -14.58
C LYS A 235 -11.56 -0.79 -15.99
N ASN A 236 -12.39 -0.39 -16.95
CA ASN A 236 -11.95 -0.09 -18.31
C ASN A 236 -11.14 1.21 -18.35
N GLN A 237 -11.54 2.26 -17.62
CA GLN A 237 -10.72 3.46 -17.44
C GLN A 237 -9.37 3.12 -16.81
N LEU A 238 -9.34 2.27 -15.78
CA LEU A 238 -8.09 1.85 -15.15
C LEU A 238 -7.19 1.06 -16.11
N ARG A 239 -7.76 0.15 -16.90
CA ARG A 239 -7.02 -0.60 -17.92
C ARG A 239 -6.46 0.35 -18.98
N LEU A 240 -7.28 1.26 -19.49
CA LEU A 240 -6.88 2.25 -20.49
C LEU A 240 -5.75 3.15 -19.97
N LEU A 241 -5.86 3.59 -18.71
CA LEU A 241 -4.82 4.36 -18.04
C LEU A 241 -3.50 3.59 -18.03
N ARG A 242 -3.51 2.31 -17.65
CA ARG A 242 -2.31 1.45 -17.63
C ARG A 242 -1.75 1.11 -19.02
N THR A 243 -2.52 1.29 -20.09
CA THR A 243 -2.01 1.18 -21.46
C THR A 243 -1.37 2.49 -21.95
N ARG A 244 -1.84 3.64 -21.46
CA ARG A 244 -1.33 4.97 -21.84
C ARG A 244 -0.18 5.46 -20.96
N LEU A 245 -0.15 5.03 -19.70
CA LEU A 245 0.90 5.30 -18.72
C LEU A 245 1.56 3.97 -18.38
N THR A 246 2.79 3.74 -18.86
CA THR A 246 3.56 2.56 -18.46
C THR A 246 4.68 2.93 -17.51
N MET A 247 5.05 1.97 -16.67
CA MET A 247 5.98 2.18 -15.57
C MET A 247 7.16 1.23 -15.66
N VAL A 248 8.35 1.76 -15.40
CA VAL A 248 9.61 1.04 -15.20
C VAL A 248 9.97 1.21 -13.72
N PHE A 249 10.06 0.10 -13.01
CA PHE A 249 10.28 0.07 -11.57
C PHE A 249 11.76 -0.10 -11.22
N GLN A 250 12.11 0.16 -9.96
CA GLN A 250 13.43 -0.14 -9.40
C GLN A 250 13.77 -1.64 -9.49
N HIS A 251 12.78 -2.51 -9.21
CA HIS A 251 12.88 -3.94 -9.46
C HIS A 251 12.38 -4.27 -10.87
N PHE A 252 13.12 -5.09 -11.62
CA PHE A 252 12.87 -5.33 -13.05
C PHE A 252 11.47 -5.90 -13.35
N ASN A 253 10.86 -6.61 -12.39
CA ASN A 253 9.50 -7.16 -12.46
C ASN A 253 9.25 -8.00 -13.73
N LEU A 254 10.26 -8.71 -14.24
CA LEU A 254 10.12 -9.62 -15.38
C LEU A 254 9.44 -10.91 -14.94
N TRP A 255 8.63 -11.50 -15.82
CA TRP A 255 8.02 -12.81 -15.58
C TRP A 255 9.08 -13.90 -15.77
N SER A 256 9.45 -14.56 -14.66
CA SER A 256 10.55 -15.52 -14.60
C SER A 256 10.35 -16.77 -15.45
N HIS A 257 9.09 -17.14 -15.73
CA HIS A 257 8.70 -18.31 -16.51
C HIS A 257 8.54 -18.02 -18.01
N MET A 258 8.80 -16.79 -18.44
CA MET A 258 8.74 -16.36 -19.83
C MET A 258 10.13 -15.97 -20.30
N THR A 259 10.43 -16.21 -21.56
CA THR A 259 11.64 -15.71 -22.22
C THR A 259 11.63 -14.18 -22.34
N VAL A 260 12.75 -13.59 -22.74
CA VAL A 260 12.87 -12.15 -23.01
C VAL A 260 11.84 -11.70 -24.04
N LEU A 261 11.73 -12.43 -25.15
CA LEU A 261 10.81 -12.08 -26.22
C LEU A 261 9.35 -12.17 -25.75
N GLU A 262 8.99 -13.24 -25.04
CA GLU A 262 7.65 -13.43 -24.48
C GLU A 262 7.30 -12.34 -23.46
N ASN A 263 8.25 -11.94 -22.61
CA ASN A 263 8.05 -10.85 -21.65
C ASN A 263 7.62 -9.53 -22.32
N VAL A 264 8.19 -9.22 -23.50
CA VAL A 264 7.85 -8.00 -24.23
C VAL A 264 6.56 -8.17 -25.06
N MET A 265 6.25 -9.39 -25.50
CA MET A 265 5.07 -9.68 -26.32
C MET A 265 3.76 -9.83 -25.52
N GLU A 266 3.84 -10.27 -24.27
CA GLU A 266 2.65 -10.73 -23.53
C GLU A 266 1.59 -9.63 -23.38
N ALA A 267 1.97 -8.43 -22.93
CA ALA A 267 1.02 -7.36 -22.69
C ALA A 267 0.37 -6.80 -23.98
N PRO A 268 1.11 -6.58 -25.10
CA PRO A 268 0.48 -6.25 -26.37
C PRO A 268 -0.54 -7.29 -26.86
N ILE A 269 -0.31 -8.60 -26.65
CA ILE A 269 -1.27 -9.65 -27.02
C ILE A 269 -2.49 -9.61 -26.10
N GLN A 270 -2.28 -9.73 -24.79
CA GLN A 270 -3.39 -9.90 -23.83
C GLN A 270 -4.19 -8.62 -23.59
N VAL A 271 -3.53 -7.46 -23.65
CA VAL A 271 -4.11 -6.17 -23.25
C VAL A 271 -4.46 -5.30 -24.45
N LEU A 272 -3.65 -5.28 -25.51
CA LEU A 272 -3.98 -4.51 -26.73
C LEU A 272 -4.72 -5.35 -27.78
N GLY A 273 -4.73 -6.68 -27.64
CA GLY A 273 -5.38 -7.58 -28.59
C GLY A 273 -4.63 -7.72 -29.92
N LEU A 274 -3.33 -7.43 -29.94
CA LEU A 274 -2.53 -7.57 -31.16
C LEU A 274 -2.33 -9.04 -31.53
N SER A 275 -2.17 -9.31 -32.82
CA SER A 275 -1.78 -10.65 -33.26
C SER A 275 -0.38 -11.00 -32.74
N LYS A 276 -0.11 -12.31 -32.60
CA LYS A 276 1.21 -12.79 -32.18
C LYS A 276 2.34 -12.29 -33.09
N GLN A 277 2.07 -12.14 -34.39
CA GLN A 277 3.04 -11.67 -35.37
C GLN A 277 3.35 -10.17 -35.18
N GLU A 278 2.32 -9.32 -35.11
CA GLU A 278 2.49 -7.88 -34.88
C GLU A 278 3.19 -7.61 -33.54
N SER A 279 2.79 -8.35 -32.50
CA SER A 279 3.43 -8.25 -31.19
C SER A 279 4.90 -8.66 -31.22
N LYS A 280 5.26 -9.68 -32.01
CA LYS A 280 6.65 -10.13 -32.15
C LYS A 280 7.50 -9.08 -32.86
N GLU A 281 7.00 -8.52 -33.96
CA GLU A 281 7.69 -7.45 -34.70
C GLU A 281 7.93 -6.23 -33.82
N ARG A 282 6.91 -5.85 -33.04
CA ARG A 282 7.02 -4.76 -32.06
C ARG A 282 8.03 -5.06 -30.96
N ALA A 283 8.01 -6.28 -30.42
CA ALA A 283 8.96 -6.70 -29.40
C ALA A 283 10.41 -6.67 -29.90
N ILE A 284 10.68 -7.19 -31.10
CA ILE A 284 12.00 -7.16 -31.73
C ILE A 284 12.46 -5.73 -31.94
N LYS A 285 11.59 -4.85 -32.47
CA LYS A 285 11.89 -3.42 -32.65
C LYS A 285 12.35 -2.76 -31.34
N TYR A 286 11.62 -2.96 -30.25
CA TYR A 286 11.96 -2.32 -28.97
C TYR A 286 13.13 -2.99 -28.26
N LEU A 287 13.29 -4.31 -28.37
CA LEU A 287 14.48 -5.03 -27.86
C LEU A 287 15.76 -4.57 -28.56
N ALA A 288 15.74 -4.42 -29.89
CA ALA A 288 16.85 -3.86 -30.64
C ALA A 288 17.13 -2.40 -30.23
N LYS A 289 16.09 -1.59 -30.01
CA LYS A 289 16.21 -0.19 -29.58
C LYS A 289 16.95 -0.05 -28.24
N VAL A 290 16.70 -0.97 -27.30
CA VAL A 290 17.38 -1.00 -26.00
C VAL A 290 18.69 -1.79 -26.05
N GLY A 291 19.14 -2.29 -27.20
CA GLY A 291 20.42 -2.97 -27.34
C GLY A 291 20.45 -4.40 -26.78
N ILE A 292 19.32 -5.11 -26.75
CA ILE A 292 19.29 -6.54 -26.45
C ILE A 292 19.52 -7.33 -27.75
N ASP A 293 20.60 -8.11 -27.76
CA ASP A 293 20.99 -8.97 -28.89
C ASP A 293 19.99 -10.11 -29.12
N GLU A 294 19.82 -10.50 -30.39
CA GLU A 294 18.86 -11.55 -30.80
C GLU A 294 19.12 -12.89 -30.10
N ARG A 295 20.37 -13.22 -29.78
CA ARG A 295 20.72 -14.47 -29.06
C ARG A 295 20.16 -14.50 -27.63
N GLN A 296 19.77 -13.35 -27.08
CA GLN A 296 19.18 -13.25 -25.75
C GLN A 296 17.67 -13.45 -25.76
N TYR A 297 17.00 -13.40 -26.92
CA TYR A 297 15.53 -13.41 -27.01
C TYR A 297 14.90 -14.68 -26.44
N VAL A 298 15.60 -15.81 -26.58
CA VAL A 298 15.19 -17.13 -26.07
C VAL A 298 15.59 -17.38 -24.62
N LYS A 299 16.34 -16.47 -23.99
CA LYS A 299 16.77 -16.63 -22.60
C LYS A 299 15.65 -16.21 -21.65
N TYR A 300 15.67 -16.81 -20.46
CA TYR A 300 14.84 -16.41 -19.32
C TYR A 300 15.54 -15.31 -18.49
N PRO A 301 14.79 -14.48 -17.74
CA PRO A 301 15.33 -13.37 -16.94
C PRO A 301 16.49 -13.75 -16.03
N VAL A 302 16.46 -14.95 -15.43
CA VAL A 302 17.52 -15.45 -14.53
C VAL A 302 18.90 -15.57 -15.21
N HIS A 303 18.95 -15.61 -16.54
CA HIS A 303 20.19 -15.72 -17.31
C HIS A 303 20.73 -14.36 -17.81
N LEU A 304 20.16 -13.25 -17.33
CA LEU A 304 20.50 -11.88 -17.75
C LEU A 304 21.13 -11.10 -16.59
N SER A 305 22.07 -10.21 -16.91
CA SER A 305 22.56 -9.23 -15.94
C SER A 305 21.46 -8.26 -15.51
N GLY A 306 21.61 -7.59 -14.36
CA GLY A 306 20.63 -6.60 -13.90
C GLY A 306 20.35 -5.51 -14.94
N GLY A 307 21.41 -4.97 -15.56
CA GLY A 307 21.27 -3.99 -16.64
C GLY A 307 20.53 -4.53 -17.87
N GLN A 308 20.75 -5.79 -18.25
CA GLN A 308 19.98 -6.45 -19.32
C GLN A 308 18.51 -6.61 -18.93
N GLN A 309 18.22 -7.07 -17.71
CA GLN A 309 16.83 -7.21 -17.23
C GLN A 309 16.11 -5.86 -17.23
N GLN A 310 16.79 -4.79 -16.82
CA GLN A 310 16.18 -3.46 -16.83
C GLN A 310 15.90 -2.94 -18.24
N ARG A 311 16.82 -3.19 -19.19
CA ARG A 311 16.58 -2.87 -20.61
C ARG A 311 15.39 -3.64 -21.19
N VAL A 312 15.24 -4.91 -20.84
CA VAL A 312 14.05 -5.70 -21.21
C VAL A 312 12.78 -5.11 -20.58
N SER A 313 12.83 -4.65 -19.34
CA SER A 313 11.70 -3.97 -18.68
C SER A 313 11.31 -2.67 -19.41
N ILE A 314 12.29 -1.86 -19.82
CA ILE A 314 12.07 -0.66 -20.64
C ILE A 314 11.45 -1.04 -22.00
N ALA A 315 11.97 -2.07 -22.67
CA ALA A 315 11.41 -2.55 -23.94
C ALA A 315 9.94 -3.01 -23.79
N ARG A 316 9.61 -3.70 -22.69
CA ARG A 316 8.24 -4.12 -22.36
C ARG A 316 7.32 -2.92 -22.13
N ALA A 317 7.77 -1.90 -21.43
CA ALA A 317 7.01 -0.66 -21.24
C ALA A 317 6.78 0.08 -22.56
N LEU A 318 7.78 0.11 -23.46
CA LEU A 318 7.70 0.73 -24.79
C LEU A 318 6.81 -0.05 -25.77
N ALA A 319 6.73 -1.38 -25.65
CA ALA A 319 5.89 -2.21 -26.52
C ALA A 319 4.39 -1.93 -26.38
N MET A 320 3.98 -1.29 -25.28
CA MET A 320 2.61 -0.80 -25.10
C MET A 320 2.34 0.50 -25.87
N GLU A 321 3.38 1.17 -26.39
CA GLU A 321 3.32 2.48 -27.05
C GLU A 321 2.58 3.54 -26.21
N PRO A 322 3.04 3.78 -24.97
CA PRO A 322 2.39 4.71 -24.05
C PRO A 322 2.52 6.18 -24.49
N GLU A 323 1.62 7.01 -23.98
CA GLU A 323 1.71 8.47 -24.07
C GLU A 323 2.74 9.03 -23.06
N VAL A 324 2.88 8.39 -21.89
CA VAL A 324 3.84 8.78 -20.85
C VAL A 324 4.55 7.56 -20.28
N LEU A 325 5.86 7.67 -20.11
CA LEU A 325 6.69 6.70 -19.42
C LEU A 325 7.03 7.19 -18.01
N LEU A 326 6.73 6.37 -17.01
CA LEU A 326 7.07 6.60 -15.62
C LEU A 326 8.29 5.76 -15.26
N PHE A 327 9.32 6.37 -14.69
CA PHE A 327 10.51 5.69 -14.22
C PHE A 327 10.65 5.93 -12.72
N ASP A 328 10.65 4.86 -11.94
CA ASP A 328 10.82 4.89 -10.49
C ASP A 328 12.17 4.27 -10.15
N GLU A 329 13.18 5.13 -9.97
CA GLU A 329 14.54 4.76 -9.59
C GLU A 329 15.13 3.61 -10.44
N PRO A 330 15.17 3.75 -11.78
CA PRO A 330 15.45 2.63 -12.66
C PRO A 330 16.91 2.13 -12.58
N THR A 331 17.82 2.87 -11.96
CA THR A 331 19.24 2.52 -11.85
C THR A 331 19.67 2.12 -10.44
N SER A 332 18.86 2.37 -9.41
CA SER A 332 19.26 2.18 -8.00
C SER A 332 19.56 0.73 -7.59
N ALA A 333 19.06 -0.25 -8.35
CA ALA A 333 19.31 -1.68 -8.11
C ALA A 333 20.41 -2.26 -9.02
N LEU A 334 21.13 -1.43 -9.77
CA LEU A 334 22.16 -1.85 -10.72
C LEU A 334 23.56 -1.65 -10.16
N ASP A 335 24.49 -2.50 -10.58
CA ASP A 335 25.92 -2.27 -10.37
C ASP A 335 26.35 -0.96 -11.05
N PRO A 336 27.24 -0.15 -10.45
CA PRO A 336 27.65 1.16 -10.98
C PRO A 336 28.11 1.13 -12.45
N GLU A 337 28.77 0.05 -12.86
CA GLU A 337 29.26 -0.14 -14.23
C GLU A 337 28.14 -0.21 -15.28
N LEU A 338 26.92 -0.60 -14.89
CA LEU A 338 25.77 -0.80 -15.77
C LEU A 338 24.81 0.39 -15.82
N VAL A 339 24.92 1.32 -14.86
CA VAL A 339 24.04 2.51 -14.75
C VAL A 339 24.09 3.34 -16.03
N GLY A 340 25.28 3.61 -16.55
CA GLY A 340 25.46 4.45 -17.73
C GLY A 340 24.79 3.90 -19.01
N GLU A 341 24.66 2.58 -19.14
CA GLU A 341 23.95 1.97 -20.27
C GLU A 341 22.46 2.28 -20.25
N VAL A 342 21.84 2.23 -19.06
CA VAL A 342 20.41 2.49 -18.88
C VAL A 342 20.11 3.98 -19.03
N LEU A 343 20.94 4.85 -18.45
CA LEU A 343 20.77 6.31 -18.57
C LEU A 343 20.86 6.78 -20.03
N ARG A 344 21.77 6.23 -20.84
CA ARG A 344 21.86 6.55 -22.28
C ARG A 344 20.59 6.19 -23.05
N ILE A 345 19.95 5.07 -22.70
CA ILE A 345 18.68 4.67 -23.32
C ILE A 345 17.58 5.66 -22.94
N MET A 346 17.51 6.05 -21.67
CA MET A 346 16.53 7.04 -21.19
C MET A 346 16.74 8.39 -21.86
N GLN A 347 17.99 8.85 -22.00
CA GLN A 347 18.32 10.07 -22.73
C GLN A 347 17.85 10.00 -24.19
N LYS A 348 18.12 8.89 -24.89
CA LYS A 348 17.65 8.72 -26.27
C LYS A 348 16.13 8.78 -26.39
N LEU A 349 15.40 8.22 -25.42
CA LEU A 349 13.94 8.32 -25.40
C LEU A 349 13.47 9.77 -25.20
N ALA A 350 14.15 10.54 -24.34
CA ALA A 350 13.85 11.95 -24.15
C ALA A 350 14.12 12.77 -25.42
N GLU A 351 15.25 12.53 -26.10
CA GLU A 351 15.61 13.17 -27.37
C GLU A 351 14.61 12.87 -28.50
N GLU A 352 13.98 11.70 -28.46
CA GLU A 352 12.89 11.31 -29.38
C GLU A 352 11.54 11.95 -29.03
N GLY A 353 11.50 12.83 -28.03
CA GLY A 353 10.29 13.55 -27.62
C GLY A 353 9.31 12.71 -26.81
N LYS A 354 9.76 11.64 -26.13
CA LYS A 354 8.90 10.89 -25.21
C LYS A 354 8.61 11.70 -23.96
N THR A 355 7.35 11.75 -23.56
CA THR A 355 6.96 12.32 -22.26
C THR A 355 7.38 11.36 -21.16
N MET A 356 8.21 11.84 -20.24
CA MET A 356 8.81 11.02 -19.19
C MET A 356 8.66 11.70 -17.83
N VAL A 357 8.33 10.92 -16.81
CA VAL A 357 8.45 11.32 -15.41
C VAL A 357 9.45 10.37 -14.77
N VAL A 358 10.52 10.91 -14.18
CA VAL A 358 11.64 10.12 -13.68
C VAL A 358 11.92 10.50 -12.22
N VAL A 359 11.90 9.51 -11.34
CA VAL A 359 12.46 9.57 -9.99
C VAL A 359 13.88 9.00 -10.06
N THR A 360 14.88 9.76 -9.62
CA THR A 360 16.28 9.33 -9.71
C THR A 360 17.16 10.03 -8.67
N HIS A 361 18.25 9.37 -8.29
CA HIS A 361 19.36 9.94 -7.54
C HIS A 361 20.53 10.36 -8.46
N GLU A 362 20.45 10.09 -9.77
CA GLU A 362 21.46 10.44 -10.77
C GLU A 362 21.33 11.92 -11.15
N MET A 363 21.96 12.81 -10.36
CA MET A 363 21.81 14.26 -10.50
C MET A 363 22.29 14.78 -11.86
N ASP A 364 23.34 14.20 -12.43
CA ASP A 364 23.82 14.58 -13.75
C ASP A 364 22.80 14.27 -14.85
N PHE A 365 22.11 13.13 -14.75
CA PHE A 365 21.02 12.81 -15.66
C PHE A 365 19.88 13.81 -15.50
N ALA A 366 19.46 14.09 -14.26
CA ALA A 366 18.40 15.05 -13.99
C ALA A 366 18.74 16.45 -14.50
N ARG A 367 20.01 16.87 -14.39
CA ARG A 367 20.49 18.18 -14.85
C ARG A 367 20.54 18.32 -16.37
N HIS A 368 20.95 17.28 -17.08
CA HIS A 368 21.20 17.37 -18.54
C HIS A 368 20.02 16.94 -19.40
N VAL A 369 19.14 16.07 -18.91
CA VAL A 369 18.06 15.46 -19.72
C VAL A 369 16.69 16.05 -19.40
N SER A 370 16.47 16.52 -18.17
CA SER A 370 15.15 17.02 -17.76
C SER A 370 14.84 18.37 -18.39
N SER A 371 13.59 18.57 -18.79
CA SER A 371 13.06 19.91 -19.11
C SER A 371 12.57 20.66 -17.86
N HIS A 372 12.15 19.91 -16.84
CA HIS A 372 11.63 20.41 -15.57
C HIS A 372 12.03 19.47 -14.44
N VAL A 373 12.39 20.02 -13.29
CA VAL A 373 12.85 19.27 -12.10
C VAL A 373 11.97 19.64 -10.92
N ILE A 374 11.61 18.64 -10.12
CA ILE A 374 10.80 18.81 -8.91
C ILE A 374 11.60 18.22 -7.75
N PHE A 375 11.84 19.04 -6.72
CA PHE A 375 12.42 18.59 -5.46
C PHE A 375 11.31 18.36 -4.44
N LEU A 376 11.14 17.09 -4.02
CA LEU A 376 10.22 16.72 -2.95
C LEU A 376 10.93 16.69 -1.59
N HIS A 377 10.30 17.29 -0.59
CA HIS A 377 10.71 17.18 0.82
C HIS A 377 9.47 16.92 1.70
N GLN A 378 9.54 15.88 2.53
CA GLN A 378 8.46 15.51 3.47
C GLN A 378 7.07 15.39 2.82
N GLY A 379 7.01 14.81 1.61
CA GLY A 379 5.76 14.59 0.89
C GLY A 379 5.15 15.85 0.25
N ARG A 380 5.93 16.94 0.14
CA ARG A 380 5.52 18.18 -0.52
C ARG A 380 6.55 18.58 -1.58
N ILE A 381 6.09 19.27 -2.62
CA ILE A 381 6.97 19.97 -3.56
C ILE A 381 7.55 21.17 -2.80
N GLU A 382 8.86 21.11 -2.53
CA GLU A 382 9.58 22.17 -1.82
C GLU A 382 10.08 23.23 -2.80
N GLU A 383 10.58 22.80 -3.96
CA GLU A 383 11.04 23.66 -5.04
C GLU A 383 10.91 22.93 -6.37
N GLU A 384 10.50 23.63 -7.43
CA GLU A 384 10.40 23.09 -8.78
C GLU A 384 10.72 24.15 -9.83
N GLY A 385 11.18 23.74 -11.00
CA GLY A 385 11.51 24.65 -12.10
C GLY A 385 12.49 24.06 -13.11
N PRO A 386 13.05 24.90 -14.00
CA PRO A 386 14.06 24.48 -14.96
C PRO A 386 15.33 23.95 -14.26
N PRO A 387 16.00 22.91 -14.80
CA PRO A 387 17.19 22.33 -14.17
C PRO A 387 18.32 23.36 -13.98
N ALA A 388 18.50 24.30 -14.91
CA ALA A 388 19.53 25.33 -14.81
C ALA A 388 19.35 26.22 -13.57
N GLU A 389 18.10 26.52 -13.20
CA GLU A 389 17.79 27.33 -12.02
C GLU A 389 17.91 26.50 -10.73
N LEU A 390 17.35 25.29 -10.71
CA LEU A 390 17.34 24.45 -9.52
C LEU A 390 18.74 23.96 -9.12
N PHE A 391 19.59 23.60 -10.09
CA PHE A 391 20.95 23.13 -9.81
C PHE A 391 21.98 24.27 -9.76
N GLY A 392 21.71 25.40 -10.42
CA GLY A 392 22.64 26.54 -10.48
C GLY A 392 22.44 27.57 -9.37
N SER A 393 21.18 27.85 -9.03
CA SER A 393 20.81 28.88 -8.05
C SER A 393 19.56 28.46 -7.24
N PRO A 394 19.62 27.34 -6.48
CA PRO A 394 18.50 26.87 -5.67
C PRO A 394 18.08 27.91 -4.62
N LYS A 395 16.77 28.12 -4.46
CA LYS A 395 16.20 29.11 -3.52
C LYS A 395 15.96 28.52 -2.14
N SER A 396 15.52 27.27 -2.06
CA SER A 396 15.26 26.59 -0.80
C SER A 396 16.56 26.22 -0.10
N ALA A 397 16.66 26.57 1.17
CA ALA A 397 17.75 26.11 2.04
C ALA A 397 17.83 24.58 2.12
N ARG A 398 16.69 23.88 1.97
CA ARG A 398 16.65 22.41 1.94
C ARG A 398 17.24 21.85 0.66
N LEU A 399 16.91 22.43 -0.49
CA LEU A 399 17.51 22.03 -1.76
C LEU A 399 19.02 22.29 -1.77
N GLN A 400 19.46 23.46 -1.28
CA GLN A 400 20.89 23.78 -1.11
C GLN A 400 21.61 22.74 -0.25
N GLN A 401 21.02 22.38 0.89
CA GLN A 401 21.57 21.36 1.78
C GLN A 401 21.65 19.99 1.09
N PHE A 402 20.58 19.59 0.40
CA PHE A 402 20.53 18.32 -0.34
C PHE A 402 21.62 18.24 -1.41
N LEU A 403 21.70 19.25 -2.28
CA LEU A 403 22.70 19.30 -3.35
C LEU A 403 24.14 19.31 -2.80
N SER A 404 24.38 20.01 -1.70
CA SER A 404 25.72 20.03 -1.06
C SER A 404 26.15 18.66 -0.49
N GLY A 405 25.18 17.81 -0.13
CA GLY A 405 25.42 16.46 0.38
C GLY A 405 25.52 15.41 -0.73
N SER A 406 24.75 15.59 -1.81
CA SER A 406 24.68 14.66 -2.95
C SER A 406 25.73 14.89 -4.04
N LEU A 407 26.36 16.07 -4.07
CA LEU A 407 27.47 16.41 -5.00
C LEU A 407 28.87 16.10 -4.43
N LYS A 408 28.94 15.35 -3.33
CA LYS A 408 30.18 14.79 -2.76
C LYS A 408 30.26 13.31 -3.10
#